data_AF-A0A523TJH7-F1
#
_entry.id   AF-A0A523TJH7-F1
#
_cell.length_a   1.000
_cell.length_b   1.000
_cell.length_c   1.000
_cell.angle_alpha   90.00
_cell.angle_beta   90.00
_cell.angle_gamma   90.00
#
_symmetry.space_group_name_H-M   'P 1'
#
loop_
_entity.id
_entity.type
_entity.pdbx_description
1 polymer ?
#
loop_
_entity_poly.entity_id
_entity_poly.type
_entity_poly.pdbx_seq_one_letter_code
_entity_poly.pdbx_strand_id
1 'polypeptide(L)'
;MFTGTTLIYILGIFCVLILLLLGIKKASGFRARSSEPSHLERLNPLLPDAHLENDEEQASPISEQIEGMVQIRLAEYPDLAGQVVDFGTAADGSLEIWIADKRYTNVDDIPDSRVRDAISEAVEAFNL
;
A
#
# COMPACT_ATOMS: atom_id res chain seq x y z
N MET A 1 -55.38 0.29 -4.31
CA MET A 1 -54.60 -0.96 -4.58
C MET A 1 -53.67 -0.73 -5.76
N PHE A 2 -52.48 -0.16 -5.57
CA PHE A 2 -51.45 -0.07 -6.64
C PHE A 2 -50.05 0.31 -6.08
N THR A 3 -49.69 -0.15 -4.87
CA THR A 3 -48.43 0.24 -4.20
C THR A 3 -47.35 -0.83 -4.21
N GLY A 4 -47.69 -2.09 -4.53
CA GLY A 4 -46.73 -3.20 -4.52
C GLY A 4 -45.90 -3.35 -5.79
N THR A 5 -46.47 -3.03 -6.95
CA THR A 5 -45.80 -3.24 -8.25
C THR A 5 -44.72 -2.19 -8.51
N THR A 6 -44.98 -0.92 -8.16
CA THR A 6 -44.02 0.18 -8.32
C THR A 6 -42.73 -0.03 -7.52
N LEU A 7 -42.81 -0.62 -6.33
CA LEU A 7 -41.63 -0.89 -5.49
C LEU A 7 -40.71 -1.96 -6.11
N ILE A 8 -41.30 -2.98 -6.74
CA ILE A 8 -40.55 -4.07 -7.41
C ILE A 8 -39.82 -3.54 -8.64
N TYR A 9 -40.46 -2.65 -9.42
CA TYR A 9 -39.81 -2.03 -10.58
C TYR A 9 -38.64 -1.13 -10.17
N ILE A 10 -38.77 -0.36 -9.09
CA ILE A 10 -37.69 0.51 -8.60
C ILE A 10 -36.49 -0.34 -8.14
N LEU A 11 -36.74 -1.42 -7.38
CA LEU A 11 -35.66 -2.30 -6.90
C LEU A 11 -34.97 -3.04 -8.06
N GLY A 12 -35.73 -3.49 -9.05
CA GLY A 12 -35.20 -4.14 -10.25
C GLY A 12 -34.29 -3.22 -11.07
N ILE A 13 -34.73 -1.97 -11.31
CA ILE A 13 -33.92 -0.97 -12.03
C ILE A 13 -32.65 -0.64 -11.25
N PHE A 14 -32.72 -0.53 -9.92
CA PHE A 14 -31.57 -0.25 -9.07
C PHE A 14 -30.53 -1.38 -9.12
N CYS A 15 -30.97 -2.65 -9.06
CA CYS A 15 -30.07 -3.80 -9.21
C CYS A 15 -29.38 -3.84 -10.58
N VAL A 16 -30.11 -3.54 -11.67
CA VAL A 16 -29.53 -3.50 -13.02
C VAL A 16 -28.51 -2.35 -13.13
N LEU A 17 -28.81 -1.18 -12.57
CA LEU A 17 -27.87 -0.05 -12.52
C LEU A 17 -26.60 -0.39 -11.73
N ILE A 18 -26.72 -1.04 -10.56
CA ILE A 18 -25.57 -1.49 -9.79
C ILE A 18 -24.73 -2.49 -10.58
N LEU A 19 -25.35 -3.49 -11.21
CA LEU A 19 -24.62 -4.48 -12.01
C LEU A 19 -23.94 -3.84 -13.23
N LEU A 20 -24.55 -2.81 -13.82
CA LEU A 20 -23.99 -2.08 -14.96
C LEU A 20 -22.82 -1.17 -14.52
N LEU A 21 -22.91 -0.53 -13.36
CA LEU A 21 -21.81 0.23 -12.75
C LEU A 21 -20.63 -0.68 -12.33
N LEU A 22 -20.92 -1.88 -11.81
CA LEU A 22 -19.91 -2.87 -11.47
C LEU A 22 -19.25 -3.48 -12.72
N GLY A 23 -19.99 -3.64 -13.83
CA GLY A 23 -19.48 -4.15 -15.11
C GLY A 23 -18.56 -3.19 -15.87
N ILE A 24 -18.72 -1.87 -15.70
CA ILE A 24 -17.93 -0.86 -16.43
C ILE A 24 -16.48 -0.76 -15.91
N LYS A 25 -16.20 -1.15 -14.66
CA LYS A 25 -14.83 -1.09 -14.08
C LYS A 25 -13.82 -2.03 -14.73
N LYS A 26 -14.22 -2.98 -15.59
CA LYS A 26 -13.32 -4.01 -16.14
C LYS A 26 -12.79 -3.73 -17.55
N ALA A 27 -13.21 -2.64 -18.21
CA ALA A 27 -12.95 -2.46 -19.65
C ALA A 27 -12.27 -1.13 -20.05
N SER A 28 -11.59 -0.44 -19.13
CA SER A 28 -10.84 0.78 -19.45
C SER A 28 -9.39 0.69 -18.97
N GLY A 29 -8.62 -0.24 -19.54
CA GLY A 29 -7.23 -0.43 -19.15
C GLY A 29 -6.37 -1.15 -20.19
N PHE A 30 -6.68 -1.02 -21.48
CA PHE A 30 -5.77 -1.49 -22.53
C PHE A 30 -5.51 -0.36 -23.52
N ARG A 31 -4.62 0.55 -23.12
CA ARG A 31 -3.95 1.46 -24.05
C ARG A 31 -2.46 1.16 -23.93
N ALA A 32 -1.96 0.45 -24.94
CA ALA A 32 -0.56 0.08 -25.06
C ALA A 32 0.30 1.34 -25.02
N ARG A 33 0.94 1.59 -23.88
CA ARG A 33 1.97 2.61 -23.72
C ARG A 33 3.30 1.91 -23.99
N SER A 34 4.00 2.41 -25.00
CA SER A 34 5.33 1.97 -25.43
C SER A 34 6.26 1.72 -24.25
N SER A 35 6.80 0.50 -24.22
CA SER A 35 7.65 -0.09 -23.19
C SER A 35 9.02 0.58 -23.12
N GLU A 36 9.10 1.72 -22.44
CA GLU A 36 10.33 2.07 -21.73
C GLU A 36 10.31 1.27 -20.41
N PRO A 37 11.32 0.42 -20.13
CA PRO A 37 11.40 -0.25 -18.84
C PRO A 37 11.41 0.83 -17.76
N SER A 38 10.47 0.71 -16.81
CA SER A 38 10.39 1.62 -15.67
C SER A 38 11.75 1.66 -14.95
N HIS A 39 12.03 2.74 -14.24
CA HIS A 39 13.25 2.83 -13.41
C HIS A 39 13.36 1.60 -12.48
N LEU A 40 12.21 1.07 -12.04
CA LEU A 40 12.07 -0.12 -11.20
C LEU A 40 12.48 -1.42 -11.92
N GLU A 41 12.16 -1.59 -13.21
CA GLU A 41 12.61 -2.73 -14.01
C GLU A 41 14.15 -2.78 -14.13
N ARG A 42 14.81 -1.61 -14.10
CA ARG A 42 16.27 -1.50 -14.09
C ARG A 42 16.90 -1.86 -12.75
N LEU A 43 16.13 -1.79 -11.65
CA LEU A 43 16.57 -2.12 -10.29
C LEU A 43 16.18 -3.54 -9.86
N ASN A 44 15.38 -4.25 -10.65
CA ASN A 44 15.03 -5.67 -10.45
C ASN A 44 16.23 -6.60 -10.12
N PRO A 45 17.43 -6.46 -10.72
CA PRO A 45 18.57 -7.30 -10.32
C PRO A 45 19.13 -6.98 -8.92
N LEU A 46 18.70 -5.89 -8.27
CA LEU A 46 19.14 -5.47 -6.94
C LEU A 46 18.11 -5.81 -5.84
N LEU A 47 16.85 -6.05 -6.18
CA LEU A 47 15.75 -6.34 -5.24
C LEU A 47 14.82 -7.43 -5.82
N PRO A 48 15.25 -8.71 -5.82
CA PRO A 48 14.52 -9.80 -6.47
C PRO A 48 13.17 -10.14 -5.82
N ASP A 49 12.89 -9.63 -4.61
CA ASP A 49 11.76 -10.04 -3.77
C ASP A 49 10.80 -8.88 -3.43
N ALA A 50 10.71 -7.83 -4.27
CA ALA A 50 9.69 -6.80 -4.11
C ALA A 50 8.29 -7.40 -4.35
N HIS A 51 7.71 -7.94 -3.27
CA HIS A 51 6.41 -8.59 -3.23
C HIS A 51 5.33 -7.50 -3.13
N LEU A 52 4.83 -7.05 -4.29
CA LEU A 52 3.64 -6.19 -4.35
C LEU A 52 2.41 -7.03 -3.97
N GLU A 53 2.10 -7.12 -2.68
CA GLU A 53 0.89 -7.78 -2.20
C GLU A 53 -0.32 -6.86 -2.45
N ASN A 54 -1.41 -7.44 -2.98
CA ASN A 54 -2.58 -6.69 -3.47
C ASN A 54 -3.41 -5.99 -2.37
N ASP A 55 -2.93 -6.03 -1.12
CA ASP A 55 -3.49 -5.37 0.05
C ASP A 55 -2.57 -4.25 0.60
N GLU A 56 -1.46 -3.92 -0.09
CA GLU A 56 -0.58 -2.80 0.26
C GLU A 56 -1.38 -1.50 0.33
N GLU A 57 -1.46 -0.91 1.53
CA GLU A 57 -1.91 0.47 1.67
C GLU A 57 -1.10 1.32 0.70
N GLN A 58 -1.78 2.26 0.03
CA GLN A 58 -1.25 3.00 -1.11
C GLN A 58 0.04 3.76 -0.75
N ALA A 59 1.18 3.06 -0.82
CA ALA A 59 2.48 3.58 -0.46
C ALA A 59 2.98 4.46 -1.61
N SER A 60 3.56 5.60 -1.24
CA SER A 60 4.36 6.38 -2.20
C SER A 60 5.61 5.56 -2.56
N PRO A 61 6.17 5.70 -3.77
CA PRO A 61 7.49 5.13 -4.10
C PRO A 61 8.62 5.54 -3.14
N ILE A 62 8.43 6.64 -2.39
CA ILE A 62 9.33 7.07 -1.32
C ILE A 62 9.17 6.17 -0.09
N SER A 63 7.94 5.83 0.28
CA SER A 63 7.62 4.95 1.41
C SER A 63 8.21 3.56 1.19
N GLU A 64 8.05 2.98 -0.01
CA GLU A 64 8.64 1.68 -0.37
C GLU A 64 10.18 1.68 -0.27
N GLN A 65 10.84 2.78 -0.66
CA GLN A 65 12.30 2.88 -0.55
C GLN A 65 12.75 2.92 0.91
N ILE A 66 12.07 3.72 1.74
CA ILE A 66 12.36 3.80 3.17
C ILE A 66 12.11 2.44 3.83
N GLU A 67 11.04 1.74 3.45
CA GLU A 67 10.74 0.39 3.92
C GLU A 67 11.89 -0.59 3.68
N GLY A 68 12.40 -0.65 2.44
CA GLY A 68 13.55 -1.49 2.12
C GLY A 68 14.78 -1.13 2.95
N MET A 69 15.04 0.16 3.18
CA MET A 69 16.15 0.63 4.02
C MET A 69 15.99 0.26 5.50
N VAL A 70 14.76 0.19 5.99
CA VAL A 70 14.44 -0.28 7.35
C VAL A 70 14.61 -1.78 7.46
N GLN A 71 14.12 -2.55 6.49
CA GLN A 71 14.25 -4.01 6.47
C GLN A 71 15.72 -4.45 6.49
N ILE A 72 16.59 -3.78 5.72
CA ILE A 72 18.03 -4.04 5.72
C ILE A 72 18.64 -3.85 7.12
N ARG A 73 18.23 -2.81 7.85
CA ARG A 73 18.72 -2.54 9.21
C ARG A 73 18.16 -3.51 10.23
N LEU A 74 16.88 -3.84 10.14
CA LEU A 74 16.25 -4.81 11.04
C LEU A 74 16.85 -6.21 10.91
N ALA A 75 17.38 -6.55 9.73
CA ALA A 75 18.11 -7.80 9.52
C ALA A 75 19.39 -7.92 10.37
N GLU A 76 19.93 -6.83 10.92
CA GLU A 76 21.05 -6.86 11.87
C GLU A 76 20.64 -7.36 13.26
N TYR A 77 19.33 -7.40 13.56
CA TYR A 77 18.76 -7.90 14.81
C TYR A 77 18.07 -9.25 14.56
N PRO A 78 18.68 -10.40 14.91
CA PRO A 78 18.14 -11.71 14.58
C PRO A 78 16.75 -11.99 15.16
N ASP A 79 16.40 -11.34 16.27
CA ASP A 79 15.09 -11.46 16.91
C ASP A 79 14.00 -10.59 16.25
N LEU A 80 14.39 -9.64 15.39
CA LEU A 80 13.50 -8.76 14.63
C LEU A 80 13.43 -9.12 13.13
N ALA A 81 14.27 -10.04 12.65
CA ALA A 81 14.34 -10.41 11.24
C ALA A 81 13.04 -11.00 10.64
N GLY A 82 12.05 -11.34 11.47
CA GLY A 82 10.70 -11.74 11.04
C GLY A 82 9.61 -10.70 11.30
N GLN A 83 9.97 -9.52 11.80
CA GLN A 83 9.04 -8.42 12.04
C GLN A 83 8.85 -7.62 10.77
N VAL A 84 7.64 -7.67 10.23
CA VAL A 84 7.24 -6.88 9.06
C VAL A 84 6.94 -5.45 9.52
N VAL A 85 7.63 -4.49 8.90
CA VAL A 85 7.41 -3.06 9.07
C VAL A 85 7.05 -2.49 7.71
N ASP A 86 5.84 -1.97 7.58
CA ASP A 86 5.32 -1.42 6.32
C ASP A 86 5.05 0.08 6.46
N PHE A 87 5.11 0.80 5.35
CA PHE A 87 4.89 2.24 5.32
C PHE A 87 3.72 2.65 4.42
N GLY A 88 2.72 3.27 5.03
CA GLY A 88 1.58 3.87 4.34
C GLY A 88 1.74 5.38 4.14
N THR A 89 0.96 5.94 3.22
CA THR A 89 0.74 7.40 3.13
C THR A 89 -0.73 7.69 3.41
N ALA A 90 -1.01 8.40 4.50
CA ALA A 90 -2.35 8.79 4.87
C ALA A 90 -2.97 9.76 3.84
N ALA A 91 -4.30 9.95 3.91
CA ALA A 91 -5.03 10.85 3.01
C ALA A 91 -4.59 12.33 3.10
N ASP A 92 -3.97 12.73 4.20
CA ASP A 92 -3.39 14.07 4.40
C ASP A 92 -1.92 14.17 3.95
N GLY A 93 -1.35 13.08 3.44
CA GLY A 93 0.04 12.98 3.00
C GLY A 93 1.04 12.69 4.12
N SER A 94 0.58 12.45 5.35
CA SER A 94 1.46 12.02 6.44
C SER A 94 1.88 10.56 6.31
N LEU A 95 3.01 10.20 6.93
CA LEU A 95 3.54 8.83 6.94
C LEU A 95 2.82 7.99 7.99
N GLU A 96 2.39 6.81 7.61
CA GLU A 96 1.85 5.79 8.52
C GLU A 96 2.83 4.63 8.63
N ILE A 97 3.05 4.14 9.84
CA ILE A 97 3.99 3.05 10.12
C ILE A 97 3.19 1.88 10.66
N TRP A 98 3.28 0.74 10.01
CA TRP A 98 2.61 -0.48 10.41
C TRP A 98 3.63 -1.49 10.90
N ILE A 99 3.40 -2.04 12.08
CA ILE A 99 4.22 -3.13 12.63
C ILE A 99 3.28 -4.25 13.01
N ALA A 100 3.31 -5.34 12.24
CA ALA A 100 2.23 -6.32 12.22
C ALA A 100 0.87 -5.60 12.08
N ASP A 101 -0.11 -5.91 12.94
CA ASP A 101 -1.46 -5.34 12.84
C ASP A 101 -1.64 -3.98 13.53
N LYS A 102 -0.55 -3.30 13.91
CA LYS A 102 -0.62 -2.05 14.68
C LYS A 102 -0.04 -0.87 13.91
N ARG A 103 -0.91 0.12 13.68
CA ARG A 103 -0.58 1.42 13.10
C ARG A 103 -0.01 2.40 14.12
N TYR A 104 1.03 3.11 13.71
CA TYR A 104 1.65 4.22 14.41
C TYR A 104 1.72 5.43 13.47
N THR A 105 1.50 6.62 14.02
CA THR A 105 1.62 7.90 13.27
C THR A 105 2.85 8.70 13.69
N ASN A 106 3.56 8.22 14.71
CA ASN A 106 4.80 8.77 15.20
C ASN A 106 5.76 7.62 15.53
N VAL A 107 7.03 7.76 15.13
CA VAL A 107 8.09 6.81 15.42
C VAL A 107 8.27 6.65 16.93
N ASP A 108 8.14 7.72 17.72
CA ASP A 108 8.33 7.69 19.17
C ASP A 108 7.33 6.78 19.90
N ASP A 109 6.17 6.49 19.29
CA ASP A 109 5.13 5.65 19.87
C ASP A 109 5.42 4.14 19.72
N ILE A 110 6.39 3.78 18.88
CA ILE A 110 6.79 2.39 18.64
C ILE A 110 7.53 1.88 19.88
N PRO A 111 7.15 0.74 20.49
CA PRO A 111 7.74 0.29 21.76
C PRO A 111 9.23 -0.07 21.68
N ASP A 112 9.65 -0.79 20.64
CA ASP A 112 11.02 -1.26 20.48
C ASP A 112 11.92 -0.12 19.97
N SER A 113 12.90 0.26 20.78
CA SER A 113 13.84 1.34 20.43
C SER A 113 14.66 1.02 19.19
N ARG A 114 14.98 -0.25 18.95
CA ARG A 114 15.78 -0.65 17.78
C ARG A 114 15.01 -0.44 16.49
N VAL A 115 13.70 -0.67 16.52
CA VAL A 115 12.83 -0.38 15.39
C VAL A 115 12.75 1.13 15.16
N ARG A 116 12.63 1.93 16.23
CA ARG A 116 12.67 3.40 16.11
C ARG A 116 13.97 3.87 15.47
N ASP A 117 15.11 3.40 15.97
CA ASP A 117 16.43 3.76 15.49
C ASP A 117 16.60 3.37 14.01
N ALA A 118 16.18 2.15 13.63
CA ALA A 118 16.23 1.69 12.24
C ALA A 118 15.41 2.58 11.29
N ILE A 119 14.22 3.01 11.71
CA ILE A 119 13.36 3.91 10.93
C ILE A 119 13.99 5.30 10.83
N SER A 120 14.43 5.88 11.94
CA SER A 120 15.05 7.19 11.96
C SER A 120 16.30 7.25 11.07
N GLU A 121 17.17 6.25 11.16
CA GLU A 121 18.37 6.18 10.32
C GLU A 121 18.05 5.98 8.84
N ALA A 122 17.02 5.21 8.51
CA ALA A 122 16.58 5.02 7.12
C ALA A 122 16.08 6.34 6.52
N VAL A 123 15.25 7.07 7.26
CA VAL A 123 14.73 8.38 6.86
C VAL A 123 15.86 9.41 6.73
N GLU A 124 16.79 9.45 7.68
CA GLU A 124 17.96 10.33 7.60
C GLU A 124 18.82 10.02 6.37
N ALA A 125 19.09 8.73 6.11
CA ALA A 125 19.88 8.30 4.98
C ALA A 125 19.21 8.58 3.62
N PHE A 126 17.87 8.58 3.55
CA PHE A 126 17.13 8.94 2.34
C PHE A 126 17.24 10.45 2.01
N ASN A 127 17.40 11.30 3.03
CA ASN A 127 17.43 12.76 2.88
C ASN A 127 18.84 13.35 2.58
N LEU A 128 19.89 12.53 2.59
CA LEU A 128 21.29 12.91 2.32
C LEU A 128 21.65 12.87 0.84
#